data_AF-A0A2G9TVS7-F1
#
_entry.id   AF-A0A2G9TVS7-F1
#
_cell.length_a   1.000
_cell.length_b   1.000
_cell.length_c   1.000
_cell.angle_alpha   90.00
_cell.angle_beta   90.00
_cell.angle_gamma   90.00
#
_symmetry.space_group_name_H-M   'P 1'
#
loop_
_entity.id
_entity.type
_entity.pdbx_description
1 polymer ?
#
loop_
_entity_poly.entity_id
_entity_poly.type
_entity_poly.pdbx_seq_one_letter_code
_entity_poly.pdbx_strand_id
1 'polypeptide(L)'
;MEFTARRREEPIDESVTEFYSGEWKNDSRSGFGVCERSDGLRREEGKYKNNVLVVSSRRKGMLFVRSSKLKERVEAAIETANRAASIAQQKADIAVSRTSTAKERAEQAMFVAKQARDDAEMARMEAERFDPNFKPQRVVNQNIQRVLRSKPFCFKR
;
A
#
# COMPACT_ATOMS: atom_id res chain seq x y z
N MET A 1 17.05 -3.80 -54.95
CA MET A 1 16.48 -2.79 -54.03
C MET A 1 16.05 -3.52 -52.76
N GLU A 2 16.89 -3.56 -51.73
CA GLU A 2 16.50 -4.13 -50.44
C GLU A 2 15.79 -3.06 -49.61
N PHE A 3 14.47 -3.17 -49.52
CA PHE A 3 13.68 -2.41 -48.57
C PHE A 3 13.96 -2.95 -47.17
N THR A 4 14.87 -2.33 -46.44
CA THR A 4 14.94 -2.48 -44.99
C THR A 4 13.65 -1.93 -44.41
N ALA A 5 12.69 -2.82 -44.15
CA ALA A 5 11.45 -2.47 -43.48
C ALA A 5 11.82 -1.87 -42.11
N ARG A 6 11.73 -0.54 -41.99
CA ARG A 6 11.53 0.10 -40.69
C ARG A 6 10.23 -0.48 -40.17
N ARG A 7 10.33 -1.43 -39.24
CA ARG A 7 9.20 -1.91 -38.46
C ARG A 7 8.53 -0.66 -37.90
N ARG A 8 7.37 -0.27 -38.45
CA ARG A 8 6.56 0.78 -37.85
C ARG A 8 6.26 0.30 -36.44
N GLU A 9 6.59 1.11 -35.44
CA GLU A 9 6.07 0.91 -34.10
C GLU A 9 4.56 1.06 -34.23
N GLU A 10 3.85 -0.07 -34.26
CA GLU A 10 2.40 -0.04 -34.32
C GLU A 10 1.87 0.65 -33.06
N PRO A 11 0.84 1.49 -33.18
CA PRO A 11 0.22 2.12 -32.02
C PRO A 11 -0.14 1.01 -31.03
N ILE A 12 0.31 1.19 -29.79
CA ILE A 12 0.02 0.25 -28.70
C ILE A 12 -1.49 0.24 -28.53
N ASP A 13 -2.13 -0.92 -28.72
CA ASP A 13 -3.56 -1.08 -28.47
C ASP A 13 -3.85 -0.74 -27.00
N GLU A 14 -4.96 -0.06 -26.73
CA GLU A 14 -5.32 0.43 -25.39
C GLU A 14 -5.52 -0.74 -24.39
N SER A 15 -5.79 -1.95 -24.90
CA SER A 15 -5.92 -3.17 -24.11
C SER A 15 -4.58 -3.74 -23.60
N VAL A 16 -3.45 -3.18 -24.04
CA VAL A 16 -2.13 -3.75 -23.79
C VAL A 16 -1.61 -3.34 -22.41
N THR A 17 -1.35 -4.35 -21.59
CA THR A 17 -0.77 -4.16 -20.26
C THR A 17 0.76 -4.32 -20.32
N GLU A 18 1.47 -3.34 -19.77
CA GLU A 18 2.91 -3.37 -19.55
C GLU A 18 3.23 -3.73 -18.09
N PHE A 19 4.07 -4.75 -17.90
CA PHE A 19 4.60 -5.16 -16.60
C PHE A 19 6.09 -4.85 -16.55
N TYR A 20 6.51 -4.01 -15.61
CA TYR A 20 7.92 -3.68 -15.41
C TYR A 20 8.43 -4.20 -14.07
N SER A 21 9.57 -4.89 -14.13
CA SER A 21 10.28 -5.44 -12.98
C SER A 21 11.71 -4.92 -12.95
N GLY A 22 12.07 -4.19 -11.89
CA GLY A 22 13.39 -3.60 -11.75
C GLY A 22 13.37 -2.37 -10.85
N GLU A 23 14.36 -1.49 -11.06
CA GLU A 23 14.51 -0.28 -10.27
C GLU A 23 13.44 0.78 -10.60
N TRP A 24 12.97 1.47 -9.56
CA TRP A 24 12.01 2.57 -9.64
C TRP A 24 12.53 3.80 -8.91
N LYS A 25 12.26 4.99 -9.45
CA LYS A 25 12.56 6.26 -8.80
C LYS A 25 11.50 7.30 -9.17
N ASN A 26 10.93 7.96 -8.17
CA ASN A 26 9.91 9.00 -8.35
C ASN A 26 8.77 8.55 -9.29
N ASP A 27 8.21 7.36 -9.02
CA ASP A 27 7.13 6.78 -9.82
C ASP A 27 7.46 6.59 -11.30
N SER A 28 8.75 6.46 -11.63
CA SER A 28 9.23 6.25 -12.98
C SER A 28 10.20 5.06 -13.03
N ARG A 29 10.10 4.27 -14.10
CA ARG A 29 11.07 3.23 -14.45
C ARG A 29 12.43 3.89 -14.66
N SER A 30 13.41 3.46 -13.86
CA SER A 30 14.74 4.08 -13.83
C SER A 30 15.75 3.06 -13.33
N GLY A 31 16.93 2.98 -13.93
CA GLY A 31 17.94 1.98 -13.53
C GLY A 31 17.85 0.71 -14.40
N PHE A 32 18.19 -0.45 -13.86
CA PHE A 32 18.11 -1.71 -14.62
C PHE A 32 16.77 -2.40 -14.39
N GLY A 33 16.23 -2.99 -15.45
CA GLY A 33 14.98 -3.71 -15.36
C GLY A 33 14.54 -4.33 -16.67
N VAL A 34 13.35 -4.93 -16.61
CA VAL A 34 12.70 -5.57 -17.73
C VAL A 34 11.26 -5.12 -17.83
N CYS A 35 10.81 -4.86 -19.05
CA CYS A 35 9.41 -4.60 -19.36
C CYS A 35 8.87 -5.75 -20.23
N GLU A 36 7.74 -6.32 -19.80
CA GLU A 36 7.00 -7.35 -20.51
C GLU A 36 5.65 -6.77 -20.92
N ARG A 37 5.23 -7.05 -22.15
CA ARG A 37 4.02 -6.47 -22.73
C ARG A 37 3.07 -7.59 -23.17
N SER A 38 1.78 -7.43 -22.91
CA SER A 38 0.77 -8.49 -23.13
C SER A 38 0.42 -8.74 -24.59
N ASP A 39 0.82 -7.86 -25.50
CA ASP A 39 0.53 -7.93 -26.94
C ASP A 39 1.46 -8.89 -27.71
N GLY A 40 2.28 -9.65 -27.00
CA GLY A 40 3.30 -10.53 -27.59
C GLY A 40 4.49 -9.77 -28.17
N LEU A 41 4.58 -8.44 -28.00
CA LEU A 41 5.84 -7.73 -28.22
C LEU A 41 6.87 -8.24 -27.22
N ARG A 42 8.07 -8.45 -27.74
CA ARG A 42 9.15 -9.14 -27.05
C ARG A 42 9.60 -8.35 -25.82
N ARG A 43 9.83 -9.10 -24.73
CA ARG A 43 10.50 -8.69 -23.48
C ARG A 43 11.65 -7.71 -23.73
N GLU A 44 11.56 -6.53 -23.11
CA GLU A 44 12.51 -5.44 -23.25
C GLU A 44 13.38 -5.29 -22.00
N GLU A 45 14.62 -5.78 -22.10
CA GLU A 45 15.58 -5.77 -21.00
C GLU A 45 16.65 -4.68 -21.20
N GLY A 46 16.95 -3.96 -20.13
CA GLY A 46 18.11 -3.09 -20.08
C GLY A 46 18.00 -1.94 -19.10
N LYS A 47 18.55 -0.78 -19.48
CA LYS A 47 18.63 0.40 -18.61
C LYS A 47 17.56 1.43 -18.97
N TYR A 48 16.72 1.77 -18.01
CA TYR A 48 15.67 2.77 -18.11
C TYR A 48 16.08 4.11 -17.47
N LYS A 49 15.51 5.20 -17.98
CA LYS A 49 15.54 6.53 -17.37
C LYS A 49 14.26 7.26 -17.73
N ASN A 50 13.51 7.72 -16.73
CA ASN A 50 12.25 8.45 -16.92
C ASN A 50 11.30 7.70 -17.86
N ASN A 51 11.06 6.41 -17.60
CA ASN A 51 10.21 5.52 -18.39
C ASN A 51 10.73 5.16 -19.80
N VAL A 52 11.89 5.68 -20.22
CA VAL A 52 12.49 5.39 -21.53
C VAL A 52 13.62 4.37 -21.42
N LEU A 53 13.61 3.34 -22.28
CA LEU A 53 14.71 2.38 -22.42
C LEU A 53 15.89 3.05 -23.13
N VAL A 54 16.92 3.41 -22.37
CA VAL A 54 18.14 4.07 -22.88
C VAL A 54 19.11 3.06 -23.49
N VAL A 55 19.25 1.90 -22.86
CA VAL A 55 20.16 0.82 -23.32
C VAL A 55 19.38 -0.47 -23.39
N SER A 56 19.25 -1.03 -24.60
CA SER A 56 18.61 -2.33 -24.83
C SER A 56 19.64 -3.45 -24.92
N SER A 57 19.31 -4.62 -24.35
CA SER A 57 20.07 -5.86 -24.48
C SER A 57 20.12 -6.40 -25.92
N ARG A 58 19.21 -5.95 -26.80
CA ARG A 58 18.90 -6.59 -28.08
C ARG A 58 19.53 -5.97 -29.32
N ARG A 59 20.29 -4.88 -29.21
CA ARG A 59 20.93 -4.27 -30.41
C ARG A 59 21.98 -5.23 -30.98
N LYS A 60 21.61 -5.91 -32.07
CA LYS A 60 22.51 -6.71 -32.91
C LYS A 60 23.68 -5.84 -33.36
N GLY A 61 24.91 -6.29 -33.08
CA GLY A 61 26.13 -5.66 -33.59
C GLY A 61 27.17 -5.28 -32.53
N MET A 62 26.82 -5.32 -31.22
CA MET A 62 27.79 -5.06 -30.15
C MET A 62 28.23 -6.38 -29.52
N LEU A 63 29.53 -6.67 -29.64
CA LEU A 63 30.24 -7.87 -29.22
C LEU A 63 29.67 -8.51 -27.93
N PHE A 64 29.46 -9.83 -27.98
CA PHE A 64 28.85 -10.71 -26.98
C PHE A 64 29.40 -10.57 -25.54
N VAL A 65 30.57 -9.94 -25.37
CA VAL A 65 31.26 -9.71 -24.09
C VAL A 65 30.53 -8.74 -23.15
N ARG A 66 29.65 -7.85 -23.66
CA ARG A 66 28.90 -6.90 -22.81
C ARG A 66 27.48 -7.33 -22.43
N SER A 67 26.90 -8.28 -23.17
CA SER A 67 25.52 -8.73 -22.96
C SER A 67 25.34 -9.46 -21.62
N SER A 68 26.33 -10.27 -21.22
CA SER A 68 26.32 -10.99 -19.93
C SER A 68 26.30 -10.06 -18.71
N LYS A 69 27.12 -9.01 -18.70
CA LYS A 69 27.19 -8.02 -17.61
C LYS A 69 25.90 -7.22 -17.46
N LEU A 70 25.24 -6.89 -18.58
CA LEU A 70 23.95 -6.20 -18.54
C LEU A 70 22.87 -7.10 -17.95
N LYS A 71 22.81 -8.36 -18.39
CA LYS A 71 21.86 -9.34 -17.90
C LYS A 71 21.99 -9.56 -16.38
N GLU A 72 23.23 -9.75 -15.89
CA GLU A 72 23.54 -9.87 -14.45
C GLU A 72 22.97 -8.69 -13.65
N ARG A 73 23.12 -7.46 -14.16
CA ARG A 73 22.61 -6.25 -13.50
C ARG A 73 21.09 -6.15 -13.52
N VAL A 74 20.46 -6.55 -14.62
CA VAL A 74 18.99 -6.61 -14.72
C VAL A 74 18.44 -7.64 -13.74
N GLU A 75 19.04 -8.82 -13.66
CA GLU A 75 18.64 -9.87 -12.71
C GLU A 75 18.80 -9.41 -11.25
N ALA A 76 19.94 -8.81 -10.91
CA ALA A 76 20.15 -8.24 -9.58
C ALA A 76 19.12 -7.16 -9.23
N ALA A 77 18.81 -6.27 -10.17
CA ALA A 77 17.79 -5.24 -9.97
C ALA A 77 16.39 -5.84 -9.72
N ILE A 78 16.00 -6.86 -10.48
CA ILE A 78 14.74 -7.59 -10.27
C ILE A 78 14.72 -8.25 -8.89
N GLU A 79 15.81 -8.89 -8.46
CA GLU A 79 15.88 -9.49 -7.12
C GLU A 79 15.68 -8.44 -6.02
N THR A 80 16.34 -7.28 -6.13
CA THR A 80 16.16 -6.20 -5.16
C THR A 80 14.74 -5.65 -5.15
N ALA A 81 14.11 -5.52 -6.31
CA ALA A 81 12.72 -5.09 -6.44
C ALA A 81 11.76 -6.09 -5.79
N ASN A 82 11.97 -7.40 -6.01
CA ASN A 82 11.17 -8.45 -5.39
C ASN A 82 11.32 -8.47 -3.87
N ARG A 83 12.55 -8.30 -3.36
CA ARG A 83 12.80 -8.16 -1.92
C ARG A 83 12.08 -6.95 -1.34
N ALA A 84 12.13 -5.80 -2.03
CA ALA A 84 11.42 -4.59 -1.62
C ALA A 84 9.90 -4.79 -1.60
N ALA A 85 9.34 -5.45 -2.62
CA ALA A 85 7.91 -5.80 -2.69
C ALA A 85 7.48 -6.69 -1.53
N SER A 86 8.29 -7.70 -1.18
CA SER A 86 8.01 -8.58 -0.03
C SER A 86 8.00 -7.80 1.30
N ILE A 87 8.96 -6.89 1.51
CA ILE A 87 9.00 -6.03 2.69
C ILE A 87 7.77 -5.12 2.74
N ALA A 88 7.34 -4.58 1.60
CA ALA A 88 6.13 -3.76 1.52
C ALA A 88 4.88 -4.55 1.89
N GLN A 89 4.75 -5.80 1.42
CA GLN A 89 3.65 -6.69 1.79
C GLN A 89 3.64 -6.95 3.31
N GLN A 90 4.79 -7.31 3.89
CA GLN A 90 4.90 -7.53 5.34
C GLN A 90 4.47 -6.30 6.15
N LYS A 91 4.86 -5.09 5.69
CA LYS A 91 4.43 -3.84 6.35
C LYS A 91 2.92 -3.63 6.25
N ALA A 92 2.30 -3.98 5.13
CA ALA A 92 0.84 -3.93 4.97
C ALA A 92 0.15 -4.90 5.94
N ASP A 93 0.64 -6.13 6.06
CA ASP A 93 0.06 -7.15 6.95
C ASP A 93 0.19 -6.75 8.42
N ILE A 94 1.33 -6.18 8.83
CA ILE A 94 1.52 -5.62 10.17
C ILE A 94 0.55 -4.46 10.41
N ALA A 95 0.33 -3.59 9.43
CA ALA A 95 -0.62 -2.50 9.55
C ALA A 95 -2.05 -3.03 9.74
N VAL A 96 -2.47 -4.02 8.94
CA VAL A 96 -3.78 -4.69 9.09
C VAL A 96 -3.92 -5.27 10.50
N SER A 97 -2.92 -6.00 10.97
CA SER A 97 -2.92 -6.63 12.30
C SER A 97 -3.01 -5.59 13.43
N ARG A 98 -2.32 -4.45 13.29
CA ARG A 98 -2.41 -3.35 14.26
C ARG A 98 -3.81 -2.73 14.27
N THR A 99 -4.42 -2.55 13.10
CA THR A 99 -5.77 -1.98 13.00
C THR A 99 -6.83 -2.92 13.55
N SER A 100 -6.70 -4.23 13.37
CA SER A 100 -7.65 -5.21 13.92
C SER A 100 -7.61 -5.21 15.45
N THR A 101 -6.42 -5.26 16.07
CA THR A 101 -6.31 -5.19 17.54
C THR A 101 -6.83 -3.87 18.11
N ALA A 102 -6.56 -2.74 17.45
CA ALA A 102 -7.08 -1.45 17.87
C ALA A 102 -8.61 -1.42 17.81
N LYS A 103 -9.20 -1.95 16.73
CA LYS A 103 -10.65 -2.06 16.54
C LYS A 103 -11.29 -2.96 17.61
N GLU A 104 -10.73 -4.13 17.85
CA GLU A 104 -11.23 -5.08 18.86
C GLU A 104 -11.25 -4.44 20.26
N ARG A 105 -10.17 -3.76 20.67
CA ARG A 105 -10.14 -3.05 21.96
C ARG A 105 -11.18 -1.93 22.03
N ALA A 106 -11.40 -1.20 20.94
CA ALA A 106 -12.43 -0.17 20.90
C ALA A 106 -13.83 -0.79 21.05
N GLU A 107 -14.11 -1.90 20.36
CA GLU A 107 -15.37 -2.63 20.46
C GLU A 107 -15.62 -3.16 21.88
N GLN A 108 -14.60 -3.74 22.53
CA GLN A 108 -14.67 -4.17 23.93
C GLN A 108 -14.99 -2.99 24.86
N ALA A 109 -14.32 -1.85 24.69
CA ALA A 109 -14.60 -0.66 25.50
C ALA A 109 -16.04 -0.14 25.29
N MET A 110 -16.55 -0.19 24.05
CA MET A 110 -17.94 0.18 23.75
C MET A 110 -18.95 -0.79 24.38
N PHE A 111 -18.65 -2.09 24.36
CA PHE A 111 -19.48 -3.10 25.01
C PHE A 111 -19.56 -2.87 26.53
N VAL A 112 -18.42 -2.71 27.20
CA VAL A 112 -18.37 -2.44 28.64
C VAL A 112 -19.07 -1.12 28.99
N ALA A 113 -18.90 -0.08 28.17
CA ALA A 113 -19.58 1.20 28.38
C ALA A 113 -21.11 1.09 28.22
N LYS A 114 -21.59 0.23 27.32
CA LYS A 114 -23.02 -0.07 27.18
C LYS A 114 -23.52 -0.81 28.42
N GLN A 115 -22.83 -1.88 28.81
CA GLN A 115 -23.19 -2.66 29.99
C GLN A 115 -23.27 -1.78 31.25
N ALA A 116 -22.28 -0.91 31.49
CA ALA A 116 -22.29 0.00 32.62
C ALA A 116 -23.46 1.01 32.59
N ARG A 117 -23.97 1.39 31.41
CA ARG A 117 -25.17 2.24 31.30
C ARG A 117 -26.43 1.45 31.66
N ASP A 118 -26.55 0.24 31.13
CA ASP A 118 -27.68 -0.66 31.36
C ASP A 118 -27.77 -1.01 32.87
N ASP A 119 -26.64 -1.35 33.51
CA ASP A 119 -26.56 -1.62 34.96
C ASP A 119 -26.92 -0.39 35.80
N ALA A 120 -26.46 0.80 35.40
CA ALA A 120 -26.80 2.04 36.09
C ALA A 120 -28.29 2.39 35.96
N GLU A 121 -28.91 2.08 34.83
CA GLU A 121 -30.35 2.24 34.61
C GLU A 121 -31.15 1.26 35.48
N MET A 122 -30.74 -0.01 35.54
CA MET A 122 -31.35 -1.00 36.42
C MET A 122 -31.29 -0.59 37.90
N ALA A 123 -30.13 -0.13 38.36
CA ALA A 123 -29.97 0.37 39.72
C ALA A 123 -30.87 1.58 40.03
N ARG A 124 -31.12 2.45 39.04
CA ARG A 124 -32.05 3.58 39.19
C ARG A 124 -33.49 3.12 39.33
N MET A 125 -33.93 2.21 38.47
CA MET A 125 -35.29 1.66 38.54
C MET A 125 -35.56 1.02 39.89
N GLU A 126 -34.59 0.25 40.41
CA GLU A 126 -34.74 -0.40 41.71
C GLU A 126 -34.71 0.63 42.86
N ALA A 127 -33.84 1.64 42.82
CA ALA A 127 -33.83 2.70 43.83
C ALA A 127 -35.14 3.49 43.87
N GLU A 128 -35.72 3.81 42.72
CA GLU A 128 -37.02 4.49 42.60
C GLU A 128 -38.17 3.64 43.16
N ARG A 129 -38.08 2.30 43.03
CA ARG A 129 -39.04 1.37 43.63
C ARG A 129 -39.04 1.42 45.16
N PHE A 130 -37.88 1.61 45.79
CA PHE A 130 -37.75 1.69 47.24
C PHE A 130 -38.09 3.07 47.80
N ASP A 131 -37.68 4.14 47.14
CA ASP A 131 -38.01 5.52 47.49
C ASP A 131 -38.35 6.31 46.20
N PRO A 132 -39.64 6.55 45.93
CA PRO A 132 -40.09 7.27 44.73
C PRO A 132 -39.56 8.71 44.62
N ASN A 133 -39.04 9.29 45.70
CA ASN A 133 -38.50 10.65 45.70
C ASN A 133 -36.96 10.68 45.61
N PHE A 134 -36.30 9.53 45.48
CA PHE A 134 -34.86 9.42 45.35
C PHE A 134 -34.34 10.01 44.04
N LYS A 135 -33.38 10.95 44.12
CA LYS A 135 -32.78 11.62 42.96
C LYS A 135 -31.27 11.35 42.87
N PRO A 136 -30.83 10.40 42.02
CA PRO A 136 -29.41 10.11 41.89
C PRO A 136 -28.66 11.26 41.20
N GLN A 137 -27.56 11.71 41.81
CA GLN A 137 -26.70 12.75 41.25
C GLN A 137 -25.95 12.22 40.01
N ARG A 138 -26.10 12.91 38.87
CA ARG A 138 -25.28 12.64 37.69
C ARG A 138 -23.85 13.13 37.95
N VAL A 139 -22.95 12.21 38.27
CA VAL A 139 -21.51 12.45 38.21
C VAL A 139 -21.05 12.50 36.75
N VAL A 140 -21.22 13.65 36.11
CA VAL A 140 -20.55 13.96 34.84
C VAL A 140 -19.09 14.28 35.15
N ASN A 141 -18.19 13.33 34.89
CA ASN A 141 -16.77 13.59 35.00
C ASN A 141 -16.34 14.56 33.89
N GLN A 142 -16.23 15.85 34.23
CA GLN A 142 -15.96 16.96 33.30
C GLN A 142 -14.66 16.76 32.51
N ASN A 143 -13.75 15.91 32.99
CA ASN A 143 -12.49 15.60 32.32
C ASN A 143 -12.67 14.75 31.05
N ILE A 144 -13.72 13.92 30.95
CA ILE A 144 -13.97 13.05 29.78
C ILE A 144 -14.48 13.88 28.58
N GLN A 145 -15.26 14.93 28.84
CA GLN A 145 -15.72 15.88 27.81
C GLN A 145 -14.56 16.62 27.12
N ARG A 146 -13.43 16.81 27.82
CA ARG A 146 -12.24 17.48 27.28
C ARG A 146 -11.48 16.62 26.28
N VAL A 147 -11.48 15.29 26.50
CA VAL A 147 -10.82 14.32 25.61
C VAL A 147 -11.60 14.10 24.33
N LEU A 148 -12.94 14.05 24.39
CA LEU A 148 -13.79 13.93 23.19
C LEU A 148 -13.87 15.22 22.36
N ARG A 149 -13.51 16.37 22.94
CA ARG A 149 -13.41 17.67 22.25
C ARG A 149 -11.98 18.01 21.80
N SER A 150 -10.98 17.18 22.09
CA SER A 150 -9.63 17.42 21.59
C SER A 150 -9.60 17.11 20.09
N LYS A 151 -9.07 18.07 19.32
CA LYS A 151 -9.12 18.14 17.85
C LYS A 151 -8.58 16.86 17.20
N PRO A 152 -9.05 16.50 15.98
CA PRO A 152 -8.54 15.34 15.26
C PRO A 152 -7.02 15.42 15.14
N PHE A 153 -6.35 14.29 15.38
CA PHE A 153 -4.92 14.10 15.21
C PHE A 153 -4.53 14.49 13.78
N CYS A 154 -4.12 15.75 13.57
CA CYS A 154 -3.55 16.17 12.31
C CYS A 154 -2.17 15.51 12.19
N PHE A 155 -2.11 14.44 11.41
CA PHE A 155 -0.87 13.85 10.93
C PHE A 155 -0.17 14.93 10.08
N LYS A 156 0.87 15.57 10.64
CA LYS A 156 1.73 16.45 9.84
C LYS A 156 2.41 15.56 8.79
N ARG A 157 2.17 15.88 7.52
CA ARG A 157 2.87 15.29 6.37
C ARG A 157 4.37 15.52 6.47
#